data_AF-A0A1Q8EKI8-F1
#
_entry.id   AF-A0A1Q8EKI8-F1
#
_cell.length_a   1.000
_cell.length_b   1.000
_cell.length_c   1.000
_cell.angle_alpha   90.00
_cell.angle_beta   90.00
_cell.angle_gamma   90.00
#
_symmetry.space_group_name_H-M   'P 1'
#
loop_
_entity.id
_entity.type
_entity.pdbx_description
1 polymer ?
#
loop_
_entity_poly.entity_id
_entity_poly.type
_entity_poly.pdbx_seq_one_letter_code
_entity_poly.pdbx_strand_id
1 'polypeptide(L)'
;MLNQPAAHKELTVGQLAARSGVAVTALHFYESKGLIKSNRNAGNQRRYPREVLRRVALIKVAQRLGIPLAEIGEALRTLPDHRAPSAADWKRLSEQWSLELDERIQQLTLMRDRLNGCIGCGCLSMEACPLRNQGDVLGERGPGAQLL
;
A
#
# COMPACT_ATOMS: atom_id res chain seq x y z
N MET A 1 0.92 0.57 -48.31
CA MET A 1 1.75 0.09 -47.18
C MET A 1 1.12 0.59 -45.89
N LEU A 2 0.32 -0.23 -45.22
CA LEU A 2 -0.24 0.12 -43.91
C LEU A 2 0.81 -0.19 -42.83
N ASN A 3 1.33 0.88 -42.24
CA ASN A 3 2.30 0.85 -41.15
C ASN A 3 1.61 0.31 -39.88
N GLN A 4 1.77 -0.98 -39.57
CA GLN A 4 1.33 -1.54 -38.29
C GLN A 4 2.39 -1.22 -37.23
N PRO A 5 2.12 -0.36 -36.22
CA PRO A 5 3.00 -0.25 -35.08
C PRO A 5 2.99 -1.61 -34.35
N ALA A 6 4.17 -2.12 -34.02
CA ALA A 6 4.37 -3.42 -33.41
C ALA A 6 3.36 -3.67 -32.27
N ALA A 7 2.43 -4.61 -32.49
CA ALA A 7 1.42 -4.97 -31.52
C ALA A 7 2.10 -5.53 -30.26
N HIS A 8 2.32 -4.68 -29.27
CA HIS A 8 2.62 -5.12 -27.92
C HIS A 8 1.46 -6.02 -27.49
N LYS A 9 1.68 -7.34 -27.55
CA LYS A 9 0.66 -8.36 -27.29
C LYS A 9 -0.04 -8.08 -25.96
N GLU A 10 -1.25 -7.52 -26.04
CA GLU A 10 -2.08 -7.23 -24.89
C GLU A 10 -2.46 -8.54 -24.19
N LEU A 11 -2.61 -8.47 -22.87
CA LEU A 11 -2.94 -9.61 -22.03
C LEU A 11 -4.44 -9.65 -21.76
N THR A 12 -5.01 -10.85 -21.76
CA THR A 12 -6.33 -11.04 -21.14
C THR A 12 -6.21 -10.85 -19.62
N VAL A 13 -7.34 -10.63 -18.94
CA VAL A 13 -7.34 -10.51 -17.47
C VAL A 13 -6.81 -11.78 -16.80
N GLY A 14 -7.10 -12.96 -17.35
CA GLY A 14 -6.58 -14.24 -16.84
C GLY A 14 -5.07 -14.37 -17.02
N GLN A 15 -4.53 -13.93 -18.16
CA GLN A 15 -3.08 -13.91 -18.38
C GLN A 15 -2.37 -12.91 -17.45
N LEU A 16 -2.96 -11.73 -17.24
CA LEU A 16 -2.43 -10.75 -16.28
C LEU A 16 -2.45 -11.31 -14.87
N ALA A 17 -3.55 -11.95 -14.46
CA ALA A 17 -3.70 -12.58 -13.15
C ALA A 17 -2.64 -13.67 -12.91
N ALA A 18 -2.52 -14.62 -13.84
CA ALA A 18 -1.56 -15.71 -13.76
C ALA A 18 -0.10 -15.20 -13.65
N ARG A 19 0.24 -14.17 -14.43
CA ARG A 19 1.62 -13.65 -14.48
C ARG A 19 1.97 -12.70 -13.33
N SER A 20 0.99 -12.00 -12.77
CA SER A 20 1.20 -11.11 -11.63
C SER A 20 1.01 -11.81 -10.28
N GLY A 21 0.39 -13.00 -10.27
CA GLY A 21 -0.05 -13.68 -9.06
C GLY A 21 -1.05 -12.83 -8.27
N VAL A 22 -1.99 -12.19 -8.97
CA VAL A 22 -3.07 -11.37 -8.41
C VAL A 22 -4.39 -11.93 -8.91
N ALA A 23 -5.37 -12.07 -8.02
CA ALA A 23 -6.70 -12.53 -8.42
C ALA A 23 -7.35 -11.58 -9.43
N VAL A 24 -8.17 -12.12 -10.34
CA VAL A 24 -8.91 -11.31 -11.33
C VAL A 24 -9.80 -10.25 -10.64
N THR A 25 -10.41 -10.59 -9.51
CA THR A 25 -11.19 -9.65 -8.70
C THR A 25 -10.36 -8.47 -8.20
N ALA A 26 -9.13 -8.72 -7.75
CA ALA A 26 -8.21 -7.68 -7.33
C ALA A 26 -7.72 -6.81 -8.51
N LEU A 27 -7.52 -7.40 -9.69
CA LEU A 27 -7.22 -6.62 -10.91
C LEU A 27 -8.38 -5.69 -11.29
N HIS A 28 -9.62 -6.20 -11.27
CA HIS A 28 -10.80 -5.35 -11.48
C HIS A 28 -10.93 -4.27 -10.42
N PHE A 29 -10.59 -4.58 -9.16
CA PHE A 29 -10.58 -3.60 -8.09
C PHE A 29 -9.55 -2.51 -8.34
N TYR A 30 -8.31 -2.86 -8.71
CA TYR A 30 -7.28 -1.88 -9.08
C TYR A 30 -7.71 -1.00 -10.25
N GLU A 31 -8.35 -1.58 -11.26
CA GLU A 31 -8.90 -0.83 -12.39
C GLU A 31 -10.02 0.12 -11.94
N SER A 32 -10.94 -0.33 -11.06
CA SER A 32 -12.00 0.52 -10.51
C SER A 32 -11.49 1.69 -9.66
N LYS A 33 -10.30 1.53 -9.07
CA LYS A 33 -9.59 2.57 -8.33
C LYS A 33 -8.66 3.42 -9.21
N GLY A 34 -8.66 3.20 -10.53
CA GLY A 34 -7.84 3.95 -11.49
C GLY A 34 -6.34 3.63 -11.43
N LEU A 35 -5.95 2.58 -10.71
CA LEU A 35 -4.54 2.22 -10.51
C LEU A 35 -3.95 1.50 -11.72
N ILE A 36 -4.78 0.83 -12.50
CA ILE A 36 -4.43 0.22 -13.78
C ILE A 36 -5.51 0.53 -14.80
N LYS A 37 -5.15 0.48 -16.09
CA LYS A 37 -6.08 0.74 -17.19
C LYS A 37 -6.12 -0.44 -18.14
N SER A 38 -7.30 -0.70 -18.70
CA SER A 38 -7.50 -1.68 -19.76
C SER A 38 -7.99 -1.00 -21.03
N ASN A 39 -7.67 -1.60 -22.17
CA ASN A 39 -8.31 -1.36 -23.45
C ASN A 39 -9.46 -2.36 -23.64
N ARG A 40 -10.37 -2.05 -24.57
CA ARG A 40 -11.42 -2.97 -25.00
C ARG A 40 -11.13 -3.43 -26.41
N ASN A 41 -11.20 -4.74 -26.65
CA ASN A 41 -11.13 -5.28 -28.00
C ASN A 41 -12.50 -5.17 -28.71
N ALA A 42 -12.56 -5.60 -29.97
CA ALA A 42 -13.81 -5.62 -30.76
C ALA A 42 -14.96 -6.43 -30.11
N GLY A 43 -14.64 -7.42 -29.28
CA GLY A 43 -15.62 -8.21 -28.51
C GLY A 43 -15.94 -7.63 -27.13
N ASN A 44 -15.62 -6.36 -26.87
CA ASN A 44 -15.79 -5.65 -25.60
C ASN A 44 -15.09 -6.31 -24.38
N GLN A 45 -14.12 -7.18 -24.62
CA GLN A 45 -13.32 -7.83 -23.57
C GLN A 45 -12.16 -6.92 -23.17
N ARG A 46 -11.87 -6.88 -21.87
CA ARG A 46 -10.69 -6.17 -21.34
C ARG A 46 -9.40 -6.78 -21.87
N ARG A 47 -8.48 -5.89 -22.23
CA ARG A 47 -7.12 -6.18 -22.67
C ARG A 47 -6.16 -5.24 -21.98
N TYR A 48 -5.08 -5.78 -21.42
CA TYR A 48 -4.13 -5.03 -20.63
C TYR A 48 -2.80 -4.95 -21.39
N PRO A 49 -2.29 -3.74 -21.64
CA PRO A 49 -0.93 -3.58 -22.15
C PRO A 49 0.11 -4.26 -21.24
N ARG A 50 1.23 -4.70 -21.80
CA ARG A 50 2.23 -5.49 -21.05
C ARG A 50 2.86 -4.70 -19.90
N GLU A 51 2.97 -3.40 -20.02
CA GLU A 51 3.45 -2.48 -18.99
C GLU A 51 2.62 -2.53 -17.71
N VAL A 52 1.34 -2.92 -17.80
CA VAL A 52 0.45 -3.08 -16.63
C VAL A 52 1.03 -4.11 -15.66
N LEU A 53 1.77 -5.13 -16.12
CA LEU A 53 2.44 -6.08 -15.22
C LEU A 53 3.40 -5.39 -14.25
N ARG A 54 4.18 -4.42 -14.73
CA ARG A 54 5.12 -3.69 -13.86
C ARG A 54 4.36 -2.80 -12.89
N ARG A 55 3.28 -2.16 -13.34
CA ARG A 55 2.43 -1.35 -12.45
C ARG A 55 1.77 -2.20 -11.35
N VAL A 56 1.27 -3.39 -11.69
CA VAL A 56 0.75 -4.34 -10.69
C VAL A 56 1.84 -4.82 -9.74
N ALA A 57 3.06 -5.07 -10.22
CA ALA A 57 4.19 -5.43 -9.36
C ALA A 57 4.51 -4.33 -8.34
N LEU A 58 4.49 -3.05 -8.75
CA LEU A 58 4.65 -1.91 -7.83
C LEU A 58 3.58 -1.89 -6.74
N ILE A 59 2.30 -2.04 -7.14
CA ILE A 59 1.17 -2.06 -6.20
C ILE A 59 1.39 -3.16 -5.16
N LYS A 60 1.78 -4.37 -5.58
CA LYS A 60 2.03 -5.49 -4.66
C LYS A 60 3.18 -5.22 -3.69
N VAL A 61 4.27 -4.61 -4.16
CA VAL A 61 5.40 -4.31 -3.28
C VAL A 61 4.99 -3.27 -2.25
N ALA A 62 4.37 -2.18 -2.67
CA ALA A 62 3.90 -1.14 -1.75
C ALA A 62 2.90 -1.67 -0.72
N GLN A 63 1.94 -2.51 -1.13
CA GLN A 63 1.02 -3.15 -0.20
C GLN A 63 1.73 -4.06 0.83
N ARG A 64 2.78 -4.78 0.42
CA ARG A 64 3.58 -5.61 1.34
C ARG A 64 4.36 -4.78 2.36
N LEU A 65 4.71 -3.54 2.01
CA LEU A 65 5.31 -2.57 2.93
C LEU A 65 4.26 -1.93 3.87
N GLY A 66 2.98 -2.28 3.72
CA GLY A 66 1.89 -1.73 4.52
C GLY A 66 1.41 -0.35 4.06
N ILE A 67 1.79 0.08 2.85
CA ILE A 67 1.37 1.37 2.30
C ILE A 67 -0.13 1.29 1.93
N PRO A 68 -0.97 2.21 2.42
CA PRO A 68 -2.38 2.27 2.06
C PRO A 68 -2.60 2.41 0.55
N LEU A 69 -3.63 1.75 0.03
CA LEU A 69 -3.90 1.75 -1.41
C LEU A 69 -4.18 3.16 -1.98
N ALA A 70 -4.70 4.07 -1.15
CA ALA A 70 -4.90 5.47 -1.53
C ALA A 70 -3.55 6.15 -1.84
N GLU A 71 -2.56 6.02 -0.96
CA GLU A 71 -1.22 6.59 -1.13
C GLU A 71 -0.47 5.93 -2.30
N ILE A 72 -0.66 4.63 -2.51
CA ILE A 72 -0.19 3.95 -3.73
C ILE A 72 -0.80 4.61 -4.98
N GLY A 73 -2.09 4.95 -4.94
CA GLY A 73 -2.76 5.68 -6.01
C GLY A 73 -2.12 7.04 -6.29
N GLU A 74 -1.89 7.84 -5.25
CA GLU A 74 -1.21 9.14 -5.34
C GLU A 74 0.17 9.01 -6.00
N ALA A 75 0.98 8.07 -5.51
CA ALA A 75 2.29 7.76 -6.05
C ALA A 75 2.23 7.37 -7.54
N LEU A 76 1.31 6.48 -7.91
CA LEU A 76 1.15 5.99 -9.28
C LEU A 76 0.62 7.04 -10.26
N ARG A 77 -0.10 8.08 -9.79
CA ARG A 77 -0.52 9.22 -10.61
C ARG A 77 0.65 10.06 -11.11
N THR A 78 1.79 10.02 -10.41
CA THR A 78 3.03 10.69 -10.85
C THR A 78 3.74 9.93 -11.98
N LEU A 79 3.29 8.71 -12.31
CA LEU A 79 3.91 7.86 -13.32
C LEU A 79 3.16 7.96 -14.65
N PRO A 80 3.87 7.99 -15.79
CA PRO A 80 3.24 8.01 -17.10
C PRO A 80 2.39 6.75 -17.34
N ASP A 81 1.23 6.94 -17.96
CA ASP A 81 0.25 5.88 -18.20
C ASP A 81 0.66 4.94 -19.34
N HIS A 82 1.40 5.45 -20.33
CA HIS A 82 1.69 4.76 -21.59
C HIS A 82 3.06 4.08 -21.63
N ARG A 83 3.72 3.93 -20.48
CA ARG A 83 4.96 3.15 -20.39
C ARG A 83 5.06 2.42 -19.06
N ALA A 84 5.86 1.36 -19.07
CA ALA A 84 6.30 0.74 -17.83
C ALA A 84 7.03 1.76 -16.94
N PRO A 85 6.80 1.74 -15.62
CA PRO A 85 7.66 2.42 -14.66
C PRO A 85 9.13 2.03 -14.87
N SER A 86 10.00 3.03 -14.85
CA SER A 86 11.45 2.87 -15.03
C SER A 86 12.15 2.65 -13.67
N ALA A 87 13.45 2.38 -13.69
CA ALA A 87 14.24 2.30 -12.47
C ALA A 87 14.29 3.63 -11.70
N ALA A 88 14.27 4.77 -12.41
CA ALA A 88 14.23 6.09 -11.79
C ALA A 88 12.88 6.38 -11.12
N ASP A 89 11.79 5.95 -11.76
CA ASP A 89 10.45 6.01 -11.15
C ASP A 89 10.38 5.16 -9.89
N TRP A 90 10.91 3.93 -9.96
CA TRP A 90 11.00 3.04 -8.82
C TRP A 90 11.78 3.68 -7.67
N LYS A 91 12.97 4.21 -7.94
CA LYS A 91 13.82 4.85 -6.94
C LYS A 91 13.06 5.93 -6.20
N ARG A 92 12.44 6.87 -6.93
CA ARG A 92 11.67 7.98 -6.36
C ARG A 92 10.51 7.52 -5.48
N LEU A 93 9.74 6.53 -5.93
CA LEU A 93 8.63 6.00 -5.12
C LEU A 93 9.12 5.23 -3.89
N SER A 94 10.18 4.44 -4.05
CA SER A 94 10.76 3.65 -2.95
C SER A 94 11.39 4.52 -1.87
N GLU A 95 11.97 5.67 -2.22
CA GLU A 95 12.52 6.63 -1.24
C GLU A 95 11.42 7.18 -0.34
N GLN A 96 10.26 7.55 -0.91
CA GLN A 96 9.11 7.98 -0.12
C GLN A 96 8.62 6.88 0.82
N TRP A 97 8.39 5.67 0.30
CA TRP A 97 7.89 4.57 1.13
C TRP A 97 8.91 4.08 2.17
N SER A 98 10.21 4.23 1.91
CA SER A 98 11.26 3.93 2.89
C SER A 98 11.13 4.83 4.12
N LEU A 99 10.88 6.13 3.93
CA LEU A 99 10.71 7.06 5.05
C LEU A 99 9.50 6.70 5.92
N GLU A 100 8.37 6.38 5.30
CA GLU A 100 7.16 5.95 6.00
C GLU A 100 7.36 4.61 6.73
N LEU A 101 8.13 3.69 6.14
CA LEU A 101 8.49 2.42 6.75
C LEU A 101 9.41 2.63 7.96
N ASP A 102 10.42 3.49 7.85
CA ASP A 102 11.36 3.80 8.92
C ASP A 102 10.65 4.45 10.12
N GLU A 103 9.71 5.36 9.86
CA GLU A 103 8.87 5.96 10.91
C GLU A 103 8.05 4.88 11.65
N ARG A 104 7.42 3.96 10.91
CA ARG A 104 6.71 2.83 11.54
C ARG A 104 7.62 1.91 12.33
N ILE A 105 8.80 1.59 11.81
CA ILE A 105 9.79 0.77 12.53
C ILE A 105 10.19 1.45 13.84
N GLN A 106 10.40 2.76 13.84
CA GLN A 106 10.72 3.52 15.04
C GLN A 106 9.58 3.47 16.06
N GLN A 107 8.33 3.71 15.63
CA GLN A 107 7.17 3.65 16.53
C GLN A 107 6.95 2.25 17.11
N LEU A 108 7.06 1.22 16.28
CA LEU A 108 6.92 -0.17 16.72
C LEU A 108 8.06 -0.60 17.66
N THR A 109 9.28 -0.12 17.40
CA THR A 109 10.44 -0.35 18.27
C THR A 109 10.23 0.32 19.63
N LEU A 110 9.81 1.59 19.64
CA LEU A 110 9.49 2.31 20.87
C LEU A 110 8.39 1.61 21.67
N MET A 111 7.33 1.13 20.98
CA MET A 111 6.23 0.43 21.63
C MET A 111 6.67 -0.93 22.20
N ARG A 112 7.48 -1.70 21.46
CA ARG A 112 8.10 -2.94 21.95
C ARG A 112 8.96 -2.69 23.18
N ASP A 113 9.81 -1.67 23.15
CA ASP A 113 10.73 -1.38 24.24
C ASP A 113 9.97 -0.93 25.50
N ARG A 114 8.89 -0.15 25.34
CA ARG A 114 7.95 0.17 26.43
C ARG A 114 7.26 -1.09 26.98
N LEU A 115 6.79 -1.99 26.11
CA LEU A 115 6.17 -3.26 26.52
C LEU A 115 7.14 -4.12 27.35
N ASN A 116 8.39 -4.25 26.91
CA ASN A 116 9.42 -4.98 27.65
C ASN A 116 9.73 -4.32 29.00
N GLY A 117 9.80 -2.98 29.04
CA GLY A 117 9.95 -2.23 30.30
C GLY A 117 8.79 -2.48 31.28
N CYS A 118 7.56 -2.63 30.79
CA CYS A 118 6.40 -2.96 31.62
C CYS A 118 6.42 -4.40 32.15
N ILE A 119 6.95 -5.37 31.40
CA ILE A 119 7.17 -6.74 31.88
C ILE A 119 8.23 -6.74 32.98
N GLY A 120 9.29 -5.93 32.84
CA GLY A 120 10.34 -5.77 33.86
C GLY A 120 9.91 -5.00 35.12
N CYS A 121 8.90 -4.14 35.04
CA CYS A 121 8.29 -3.46 36.21
C CYS A 121 7.59 -4.45 37.15
N GLY A 122 7.07 -5.57 36.63
CA GLY A 122 6.27 -6.54 37.40
C GLY A 122 4.95 -5.99 37.96
N CYS A 123 4.65 -4.71 37.72
CA CYS A 123 3.57 -4.01 38.41
C CYS A 123 2.18 -4.33 37.84
N LEU A 124 2.03 -4.61 36.53
CA LEU A 124 0.75 -4.84 35.83
C LEU A 124 -0.38 -3.87 36.24
N SER A 125 -0.02 -2.72 36.83
CA SER A 125 -0.93 -1.79 37.46
C SER A 125 -1.60 -0.98 36.36
N MET A 126 -2.93 -1.03 36.36
CA MET A 126 -3.78 -0.23 35.48
C MET A 126 -3.67 1.28 35.76
N GLU A 127 -3.08 1.66 36.89
CA GLU A 127 -2.97 3.04 37.37
C GLU A 127 -1.61 3.68 37.02
N ALA A 128 -0.53 2.89 36.95
CA ALA A 128 0.83 3.40 36.79
C ALA A 128 1.48 3.09 35.42
N CYS A 129 0.83 2.30 34.56
CA CYS A 129 1.42 1.86 33.30
C CYS A 129 1.44 3.00 32.23
N PRO A 130 2.62 3.49 31.81
CA PRO A 130 2.73 4.57 30.83
C PRO A 130 2.17 4.22 29.45
N LEU A 131 1.92 2.94 29.17
CA LEU A 131 1.33 2.48 27.92
C LEU A 131 -0.19 2.65 27.83
N ARG A 132 -0.90 2.79 28.96
CA ARG A 132 -2.38 2.79 28.94
C ARG A 132 -2.96 4.19 28.73
N ASN A 133 -2.36 5.21 29.34
CA ASN A 133 -2.92 6.57 29.40
C ASN A 133 -1.80 7.63 29.61
N GLN A 134 -0.79 7.66 28.73
CA GLN A 134 0.28 8.67 28.78
C GLN A 134 -0.29 10.07 28.45
N GLY A 135 -0.84 10.77 29.45
CA GLY A 135 -1.46 12.09 29.29
C GLY A 135 -2.94 12.18 29.69
N ASP A 136 -3.47 11.22 30.46
CA ASP A 136 -4.86 11.27 30.96
C ASP A 136 -5.05 12.32 32.07
N VAL A 137 -5.21 13.58 31.66
CA VAL A 137 -5.55 14.71 32.54
C VAL A 137 -6.94 14.58 33.16
N LEU A 138 -7.84 13.77 32.56
CA LEU A 138 -9.19 13.57 33.07
C LEU A 138 -9.22 12.53 34.20
N GLY A 139 -8.20 11.68 34.32
CA GLY A 139 -8.01 10.78 35.46
C GLY A 139 -7.90 11.50 36.79
N GLU A 140 -7.47 12.79 36.81
CA GLU A 140 -7.49 13.63 38.01
C GLU A 140 -8.90 13.84 38.58
N ARG A 141 -9.94 13.68 37.75
CA ARG A 141 -11.35 13.85 38.14
C ARG A 141 -11.98 12.57 38.70
N GLY A 142 -11.23 11.47 38.75
CA GLY A 142 -11.67 10.19 39.27
C GLY A 142 -11.84 9.11 38.20
N PRO A 143 -12.17 7.87 38.60
CA PRO A 143 -12.30 6.75 37.68
C PRO A 143 -13.53 6.88 36.77
N GLY A 144 -13.48 6.26 35.58
CA GLY A 144 -14.62 6.16 34.65
C GLY A 144 -14.63 7.23 33.54
N ALA A 145 -15.65 7.19 32.69
CA ALA A 145 -15.80 8.12 31.57
C ALA A 145 -16.25 9.51 32.06
N GLN A 146 -15.42 10.53 31.83
CA GLN A 146 -15.61 11.89 32.39
C GLN A 146 -16.33 12.88 31.44
N LEU A 147 -16.64 12.47 30.22
CA LEU A 147 -17.20 13.34 29.16
C LEU A 147 -18.48 12.78 28.51
N LEU A 148 -19.09 11.76 29.12
CA LEU A 148 -20.36 11.18 28.69
C LEU A 148 -21.50 11.68 29.57
#